data_AF-A0A914ECB6-F1
#
_entry.id   AF-A0A914ECB6-F1
#
_cell.length_a   1.000
_cell.length_b   1.000
_cell.length_c   1.000
_cell.angle_alpha   90.00
_cell.angle_beta   90.00
_cell.angle_gamma   90.00
#
_symmetry.space_group_name_H-M   'P 1'
#
loop_
_entity.id
_entity.type
_entity.pdbx_description
1 polymer ?
#
loop_
_entity_poly.entity_id
_entity_poly.type
_entity_poly.pdbx_seq_one_letter_code
_entity_poly.pdbx_strand_id
1 'polypeptide(L)'
;MLEKRVGAVFMPHGLGHFVGLEIHDVGGYLGDALPRSSLPGLKYLRTTRTLKERMVVAIEPGCYFNDTLLNKALADPELGQYFNNEVLKEYRGIGGVRIEDNVVIWENGNENMSADLPRTIEEIEAFMDKKDDNNNF
;
A
#
# COMPACT_ATOMS: atom_id res chain seq x y z
N MET A 1 6.41 -4.45 18.43
CA MET A 1 5.59 -4.42 17.18
C MET A 1 6.40 -4.06 15.93
N LEU A 2 7.08 -2.90 15.87
CA LEU A 2 7.83 -2.47 14.66
C LEU A 2 9.02 -3.38 14.32
N GLU A 3 9.87 -3.70 15.30
CA GLU A 3 11.01 -4.62 15.13
C GLU A 3 10.55 -6.02 14.71
N LYS A 4 9.43 -6.48 15.28
CA LYS A 4 8.77 -7.75 14.94
C LYS A 4 7.97 -7.68 13.62
N ARG A 5 7.94 -6.53 12.94
CA ARG A 5 7.31 -6.32 11.63
C ARG A 5 5.84 -6.75 11.57
N VAL A 6 5.08 -6.56 12.67
CA VAL A 6 3.65 -6.94 12.75
C VAL A 6 2.83 -6.35 11.60
N GLY A 7 3.13 -5.12 11.17
CA GLY A 7 2.45 -4.48 10.04
C GLY A 7 2.54 -5.26 8.71
N ALA A 8 3.56 -6.09 8.52
CA ALA A 8 3.67 -6.92 7.30
C ALA A 8 2.62 -8.04 7.23
N VAL A 9 1.91 -8.33 8.33
CA VAL A 9 0.75 -9.22 8.34
C VAL A 9 -0.43 -8.56 7.62
N PHE A 10 -0.60 -7.25 7.81
CA PHE A 10 -1.70 -6.46 7.24
C PHE A 10 -1.35 -5.80 5.91
N MET A 11 -0.06 -5.54 5.64
CA MET A 11 0.43 -5.03 4.37
C MET A 11 1.55 -5.96 3.86
N PRO A 12 1.19 -7.09 3.21
CA PRO A 12 2.15 -8.10 2.80
C PRO A 12 2.92 -7.75 1.52
N HIS A 13 2.65 -6.60 0.90
CA HIS A 13 3.33 -6.11 -0.31
C HIS A 13 4.28 -4.94 -0.01
N GLY A 14 5.02 -4.49 -1.02
CA GLY A 14 5.81 -3.27 -0.95
C GLY A 14 4.92 -2.03 -0.93
N LEU A 15 5.40 -0.92 -0.37
CA LEU A 15 4.65 0.34 -0.32
C LEU A 15 4.36 0.93 -1.71
N GLY A 16 5.17 0.56 -2.71
CA GLY A 16 5.12 1.18 -4.02
C GLY A 16 6.20 0.71 -4.95
N HIS A 17 6.18 1.28 -6.16
CA HIS A 17 7.10 0.94 -7.24
C HIS A 17 7.19 2.06 -8.27
N PHE A 18 8.23 2.01 -9.11
CA PHE A 18 8.27 2.91 -10.26
C PHE A 18 7.15 2.58 -11.25
N VAL A 19 6.63 3.63 -11.89
CA VAL A 19 5.61 3.55 -12.92
C VAL A 19 6.10 4.35 -14.13
N GLY A 20 5.89 3.82 -15.33
CA GLY A 20 6.31 4.47 -16.57
C GLY A 20 5.65 3.80 -17.77
N LEU A 21 6.46 3.34 -18.72
CA LEU A 21 5.93 2.55 -19.85
C LEU A 21 5.38 1.19 -19.39
N GLU A 22 5.94 0.64 -18.31
CA GLU A 22 5.39 -0.52 -17.62
C GLU A 22 4.74 -0.10 -16.29
N ILE A 23 3.69 -0.81 -15.86
CA ILE A 23 3.05 -0.58 -14.56
C ILE A 23 4.10 -0.76 -13.45
N HIS A 24 4.84 -1.87 -13.48
CA HIS A 24 6.00 -2.09 -12.62
C HIS A 24 7.28 -1.75 -13.39
N ASP A 25 7.60 -0.46 -13.48
CA ASP A 25 8.67 0.02 -14.36
C ASP A 25 10.07 -0.45 -13.93
N VAL A 26 10.98 -0.43 -14.89
CA VAL A 26 12.35 -0.96 -14.76
C VAL A 26 13.22 -0.12 -13.82
N GLY A 27 14.42 -0.62 -13.50
CA GLY A 27 15.45 0.18 -12.82
C GLY A 27 15.31 0.32 -11.30
N GLY A 28 14.34 -0.37 -10.68
CA GLY A 28 14.12 -0.35 -9.24
C GLY A 28 15.29 -0.84 -8.37
N TYR A 29 16.16 -1.70 -8.92
CA TYR A 29 17.34 -2.26 -8.24
C TYR A 29 18.66 -1.97 -8.95
N LEU A 30 18.74 -0.85 -9.66
CA LEU A 30 19.97 -0.37 -10.30
C LEU A 30 20.54 0.85 -9.56
N GLY A 31 21.79 1.22 -9.87
CA GLY A 31 22.41 2.45 -9.35
C GLY A 31 22.66 2.40 -7.84
N ASP A 32 22.05 3.32 -7.10
CA ASP A 32 22.18 3.48 -5.64
C ASP A 32 21.27 2.55 -4.83
N ALA A 33 20.61 1.59 -5.49
CA ALA A 33 19.76 0.62 -4.83
C ALA A 33 20.54 -0.22 -3.80
N LEU A 34 20.01 -0.31 -2.59
CA LEU A 34 20.47 -1.31 -1.62
C LEU A 34 19.97 -2.71 -2.02
N PRO A 35 20.65 -3.80 -1.59
CA PRO A 35 20.14 -5.14 -1.80
C PRO A 35 18.71 -5.31 -1.25
N ARG A 36 17.92 -6.12 -1.94
CA ARG A 36 16.55 -6.44 -1.51
C ARG A 36 16.59 -7.02 -0.10
N SER A 37 15.79 -6.44 0.80
CA SER A 37 15.66 -6.92 2.18
C SER A 37 15.09 -8.34 2.22
N SER A 38 15.48 -9.14 3.22
CA SER A 38 14.82 -10.42 3.52
C SER A 38 13.65 -10.26 4.50
N LEU A 39 13.46 -9.06 5.07
CA LEU A 39 12.48 -8.81 6.12
C LEU A 39 11.02 -8.84 5.58
N PRO A 40 10.04 -9.32 6.38
CA PRO A 40 8.63 -9.30 6.02
C PRO A 40 8.15 -7.92 5.57
N GLY A 41 7.34 -7.88 4.50
CA GLY A 41 6.92 -6.64 3.81
C GLY A 41 8.02 -6.05 2.93
N LEU A 42 9.17 -5.68 3.52
CA LEU A 42 10.26 -5.00 2.78
C LEU A 42 10.84 -5.84 1.64
N LYS A 43 10.86 -7.16 1.77
CA LYS A 43 11.32 -8.05 0.69
C LYS A 43 10.52 -7.94 -0.60
N TYR A 44 9.30 -7.42 -0.52
CA TYR A 44 8.41 -7.21 -1.67
C TYR A 44 8.46 -5.80 -2.25
N LEU A 45 9.26 -4.87 -1.69
CA LEU A 45 9.52 -3.59 -2.32
C LEU A 45 10.08 -3.79 -3.74
N ARG A 46 9.63 -2.97 -4.68
CA ARG A 46 10.14 -3.03 -6.07
C ARG A 46 11.32 -2.09 -6.31
N THR A 47 11.62 -1.22 -5.36
CA THR A 47 12.84 -0.42 -5.34
C THR A 47 13.31 -0.16 -3.90
N THR A 48 14.62 0.00 -3.76
CA THR A 48 15.31 0.42 -2.53
C THR A 48 16.16 1.67 -2.79
N ARG A 49 15.94 2.34 -3.92
CA ARG A 49 16.70 3.52 -4.33
C ARG A 49 16.25 4.74 -3.56
N THR A 50 17.15 5.72 -3.47
CA THR A 50 16.78 7.06 -3.02
C THR A 50 15.92 7.72 -4.09
N LEU A 51 14.81 8.35 -3.70
CA LEU A 51 13.97 9.11 -4.63
C LEU A 51 14.77 10.27 -5.22
N LYS A 52 14.66 10.46 -6.53
CA LYS A 52 15.33 11.53 -7.28
C LYS A 52 14.31 12.24 -8.16
N GLU A 53 14.60 13.49 -8.48
CA GLU A 53 13.80 14.29 -9.40
C GLU A 53 13.48 13.50 -10.69
N ARG A 54 12.24 13.66 -11.17
CA ARG A 54 11.62 12.99 -12.34
C ARG A 54 11.35 11.49 -12.19
N MET A 55 11.61 10.89 -11.03
CA MET A 55 11.04 9.56 -10.76
C MET A 55 9.53 9.65 -10.62
N VAL A 56 8.82 8.66 -11.16
CA VAL A 56 7.38 8.49 -10.96
C VAL A 56 7.17 7.22 -10.16
N VAL A 57 6.39 7.31 -9.07
CA VAL A 57 6.23 6.23 -8.10
C VAL A 57 4.75 6.06 -7.77
N ALA A 58 4.27 4.82 -7.81
CA ALA A 58 3.01 4.46 -7.17
C ALA A 58 3.20 4.45 -5.65
N ILE A 59 2.35 5.16 -4.91
CA ILE A 59 2.30 5.15 -3.45
C ILE A 59 0.99 4.47 -3.05
N GLU A 60 1.08 3.23 -2.57
CA GLU A 60 -0.06 2.33 -2.46
C GLU A 60 -0.17 1.62 -1.10
N PRO A 61 -0.19 2.32 0.05
CA PRO A 61 -0.38 1.66 1.33
C PRO A 61 -1.70 0.88 1.36
N GLY A 62 -1.67 -0.31 1.98
CA GLY A 62 -2.83 -1.17 2.12
C GLY A 62 -2.92 -1.83 3.49
N CYS A 63 -4.15 -2.17 3.89
CA CYS A 63 -4.46 -2.92 5.10
C CYS A 63 -5.47 -4.01 4.77
N TYR A 64 -5.08 -5.27 4.95
CA TYR A 64 -5.91 -6.43 4.64
C TYR A 64 -5.97 -7.40 5.81
N PHE A 65 -7.14 -7.98 6.03
CA PHE A 65 -7.39 -9.02 7.00
C PHE A 65 -7.34 -10.39 6.31
N ASN A 66 -6.15 -10.76 5.82
CA ASN A 66 -5.93 -12.03 5.14
C ASN A 66 -5.86 -13.20 6.14
N ASP A 67 -6.81 -14.13 6.09
CA ASP A 67 -6.90 -15.24 7.04
C ASP A 67 -5.65 -16.12 7.08
N THR A 68 -4.99 -16.37 5.95
CA THR A 68 -3.78 -17.20 5.91
C THR A 68 -2.63 -16.55 6.67
N LEU A 69 -2.43 -15.23 6.49
CA LEU A 69 -1.39 -14.48 7.18
C LEU A 69 -1.71 -14.28 8.66
N LEU A 70 -2.97 -13.95 8.98
CA LEU A 70 -3.43 -13.79 10.35
C LEU A 70 -3.31 -15.10 11.14
N ASN A 71 -3.77 -16.22 10.58
CA ASN A 71 -3.67 -17.53 11.26
C ASN A 71 -2.21 -17.89 11.54
N LYS A 72 -1.31 -17.63 10.59
CA LYS A 72 0.13 -17.84 10.78
C LYS A 72 0.68 -16.95 11.89
N ALA A 73 0.31 -15.67 11.93
CA ALA A 73 0.79 -14.73 12.94
C ALA A 73 0.25 -15.04 14.35
N LEU A 74 -1.01 -15.47 14.46
CA LEU A 74 -1.63 -15.84 15.74
C LEU A 74 -1.05 -17.13 16.33
N ALA A 75 -0.60 -18.06 15.49
CA ALA A 75 0.05 -19.29 15.93
C ALA A 75 1.50 -19.08 16.40
N ASP A 76 2.12 -17.94 16.07
CA ASP A 76 3.48 -17.60 16.48
C ASP A 76 3.44 -16.89 17.85
N PRO A 77 4.05 -17.44 18.92
CA PRO A 77 4.02 -16.82 20.25
C PRO A 77 4.66 -15.41 20.31
N GLU A 78 5.62 -15.11 19.43
CA GLU A 78 6.27 -13.80 19.39
C GLU A 78 5.40 -12.74 18.71
N LEU A 79 4.55 -13.14 17.76
CA LEU A 79 3.66 -12.23 17.02
C LEU A 79 2.25 -12.19 17.63
N GLY A 80 1.70 -13.35 17.98
CA GLY A 80 0.33 -13.54 18.48
C GLY A 80 0.01 -12.68 19.70
N GLN A 81 1.01 -12.38 20.54
CA GLN A 81 0.86 -11.50 21.71
C GLN A 81 0.44 -10.06 21.36
N TYR A 82 0.63 -9.62 20.11
CA TYR A 82 0.27 -8.28 19.67
C TYR A 82 -1.18 -8.18 19.15
N PHE A 83 -1.91 -9.28 19.09
CA PHE A 83 -3.25 -9.31 18.52
C PHE A 83 -4.31 -9.51 19.60
N ASN A 84 -5.35 -8.68 19.55
CA ASN A 84 -6.59 -8.94 20.29
C ASN A 84 -7.49 -9.83 19.42
N ASN A 85 -7.61 -11.10 19.79
CA ASN A 85 -8.38 -12.09 19.04
C ASN A 85 -9.88 -11.79 18.99
N GLU A 86 -10.44 -11.18 20.04
CA GLU A 86 -11.87 -10.85 20.05
C GLU A 86 -12.18 -9.74 19.06
N VAL A 87 -11.37 -8.67 19.06
CA VAL A 87 -11.51 -7.58 18.09
C VAL A 87 -11.24 -8.08 16.67
N LEU A 88 -10.22 -8.92 16.46
CA LEU A 88 -9.90 -9.44 15.12
C LEU A 88 -11.05 -10.21 14.46
N LYS A 89 -11.89 -10.91 15.24
CA LYS A 89 -13.03 -11.65 14.69
C LYS A 89 -14.00 -10.73 13.95
N GLU A 90 -14.16 -9.48 14.39
CA GLU A 90 -15.03 -8.49 13.77
C GLU A 90 -14.55 -8.05 12.38
N TYR A 91 -13.24 -8.12 12.13
CA TYR A 91 -12.62 -7.69 10.87
C TYR A 91 -12.28 -8.85 9.94
N ARG A 92 -12.44 -10.12 10.36
CA ARG A 92 -12.23 -11.25 9.46
C ARG A 92 -13.30 -11.28 8.38
N GLY A 93 -12.88 -11.57 7.15
CA GLY A 93 -13.77 -11.65 5.99
C GLY A 93 -14.13 -10.30 5.35
N ILE A 94 -13.76 -9.15 5.94
CA ILE A 94 -14.02 -7.84 5.32
C ILE A 94 -13.16 -7.57 4.07
N GLY A 95 -12.11 -8.35 3.87
CA GLY A 95 -11.11 -8.13 2.82
C GLY A 95 -10.04 -7.15 3.25
N GLY A 96 -10.06 -5.94 2.68
CA GLY A 96 -9.09 -4.90 2.98
C GLY A 96 -9.22 -3.68 2.07
N VAL A 97 -8.41 -2.67 2.35
CA VAL A 97 -8.39 -1.39 1.63
C VAL A 97 -6.98 -1.12 1.14
N ARG A 98 -6.87 -0.56 -0.07
CA ARG A 98 -5.66 0.04 -0.62
C ARG A 98 -6.03 1.36 -1.26
N ILE A 99 -5.26 2.40 -0.96
CA ILE A 99 -5.39 3.71 -1.60
C ILE A 99 -4.08 3.93 -2.34
N GLU A 100 -4.18 4.22 -3.64
CA GLU A 100 -3.04 4.31 -4.53
C GLU A 100 -3.06 5.64 -5.29
N ASP A 101 -1.89 6.28 -5.31
CA ASP A 101 -1.60 7.51 -6.02
C ASP A 101 -0.37 7.34 -6.91
N ASN A 102 -0.37 7.97 -8.08
CA ASN A 102 0.84 8.10 -8.89
C ASN A 102 1.47 9.47 -8.60
N VAL A 103 2.72 9.46 -8.16
CA VAL A 103 3.41 10.66 -7.69
C VAL A 103 4.68 10.89 -8.49
N VAL A 104 4.84 12.10 -9.04
CA VAL A 104 6.07 12.57 -9.66
C VAL A 104 6.93 13.26 -8.61
N ILE A 105 8.21 12.90 -8.53
CA ILE A 105 9.17 13.55 -7.63
C ILE A 105 9.81 14.74 -8.34
N TRP A 106 9.81 15.89 -7.68
CA TRP A 106 10.47 17.11 -8.14
C TRP A 106 11.67 17.45 -7.24
N GLU A 107 12.55 18.36 -7.68
CA GLU A 107 13.73 18.77 -6.89
C GLU A 107 13.32 19.23 -5.48
N ASN A 108 12.22 19.97 -5.38
CA ASN A 108 11.68 20.52 -4.14
C ASN A 108 10.24 20.09 -3.90
N GLY A 109 10.00 18.77 -3.82
CA GLY A 109 8.71 18.21 -3.43
C GLY A 109 8.22 17.13 -4.36
N ASN A 110 6.91 17.05 -4.54
CA ASN A 110 6.26 16.07 -5.40
C ASN A 110 4.94 16.61 -5.96
N GLU A 111 4.44 15.96 -7.00
CA GLU A 111 3.13 16.19 -7.61
C GLU A 111 2.35 14.89 -7.60
N ASN A 112 1.15 14.92 -7.01
CA ASN A 112 0.23 13.78 -7.05
C ASN A 112 -0.65 13.87 -8.30
N MET A 113 -0.43 12.97 -9.27
CA MET A 113 -1.18 12.90 -10.52
C MET A 113 -2.61 12.35 -10.34
N SER A 114 -2.91 11.81 -9.17
CA SER A 114 -4.21 11.24 -8.79
C SER A 114 -5.00 12.14 -7.81
N ALA A 115 -4.57 13.40 -7.65
CA ALA A 115 -5.13 14.32 -6.64
C ALA A 115 -6.62 14.65 -6.84
N ASP A 116 -7.15 14.52 -8.05
CA ASP A 116 -8.56 14.82 -8.36
C ASP A 116 -9.54 13.72 -7.93
N LEU A 117 -9.04 12.58 -7.41
CA LEU A 117 -9.89 11.50 -6.92
C LEU A 117 -10.39 11.79 -5.49
N PRO A 118 -11.65 11.44 -5.16
CA PRO A 118 -12.14 11.57 -3.78
C PRO A 118 -11.35 10.66 -2.84
N ARG A 119 -10.95 11.18 -1.67
CA ARG A 119 -10.09 10.44 -0.71
C ARG A 119 -10.70 10.32 0.68
N THR A 120 -11.33 11.38 1.16
CA THR A 120 -12.01 11.37 2.46
C THR A 120 -13.30 10.56 2.38
N ILE A 121 -13.82 10.14 3.53
CA ILE A 121 -15.09 9.39 3.61
C ILE A 121 -16.19 10.25 3.00
N GLU A 122 -16.25 11.52 3.37
CA GLU A 122 -17.25 12.48 2.93
C GLU A 122 -17.20 12.72 1.42
N GLU A 123 -16.00 12.86 0.83
CA GLU A 123 -15.84 13.01 -0.61
C GLU A 123 -16.28 11.76 -1.37
N ILE A 124 -15.95 10.56 -0.86
CA ILE A 124 -16.35 9.30 -1.50
C ILE A 124 -17.86 9.12 -1.41
N GLU A 125 -18.46 9.31 -0.24
CA GLU A 125 -19.92 9.22 -0.07
C GLU A 125 -20.65 10.23 -0.94
N ALA A 126 -20.19 11.48 -0.97
CA ALA A 126 -20.77 12.52 -1.82
C ALA A 126 -20.57 12.22 -3.31
N PHE A 127 -19.45 11.61 -3.71
CA PHE A 127 -19.23 11.19 -5.09
C PHE A 127 -20.16 10.05 -5.49
N MET A 128 -20.38 9.07 -4.61
CA MET A 128 -21.26 7.92 -4.85
C MET A 128 -22.75 8.27 -4.82
N ASP A 129 -23.15 9.30 -4.07
CA ASP A 129 -24.55 9.76 -3.98
C ASP A 129 -24.99 10.60 -5.19
N LYS A 130 -24.05 11.03 -6.04
CA LYS A 130 -24.40 11.71 -7.30
C LYS A 130 -25.20 10.74 -8.17
N LYS A 131 -26.48 11.06 -8.39
CA LYS A 131 -27.29 10.39 -9.42
C LYS A 131 -26.66 10.67 -10.78
N ASP A 132 -26.52 9.62 -11.59
CA ASP A 132 -26.12 9.76 -12.98
C ASP A 132 -27.14 10.67 -13.70
N ASP A 133 -26.73 11.90 -14.04
CA ASP A 133 -27.46 12.75 -14.99
C ASP A 133 -27.29 12.25 -16.45
N ASN A 134 -26.55 11.16 -16.65
CA ASN A 134 -26.26 10.56 -17.95
C ASN A 134 -27.19 9.38 -18.32
N ASN A 135 -28.49 9.55 -18.10
CA ASN A 135 -29.52 8.72 -18.75
C ASN A 135 -29.83 9.22 -20.18
N ASN A 136 -28.78 9.50 -20.96
CA ASN A 136 -28.84 9.91 -22.37
C ASN A 136 -28.09 8.91 -23.27
N PHE A 137 -28.53 7.65 -23.23
CA PHE A 137 -28.33 6.69 -24.31
C PHE A 137 -29.66 6.08 -24.71
#